data_AF-A0A7I9V1T3-F1
#
_entry.id   AF-A0A7I9V1T3-F1
#
_cell.length_a   1.000
_cell.length_b   1.000
_cell.length_c   1.000
_cell.angle_alpha   90.00
_cell.angle_beta   90.00
_cell.angle_gamma   90.00
#
_symmetry.space_group_name_H-M   'P 1'
#
loop_
_entity.id
_entity.type
_entity.pdbx_description
1 polymer ?
#
loop_
_entity_poly.entity_id
_entity_poly.type
_entity_poly.pdbx_seq_one_letter_code
_entity_poly.pdbx_strand_id
1 'polypeptide(L)'
;MGDDDVRRAVRATRVVNAGPDADDERRIAARQEANRWSYGRFRRLAEANGVRMATTPNGMLIAAGGNAAARLGSHRGGTTWGDVFLLNAGRRADPAAVLRLAIRGGVAVYEYGTRVRPGVLPLDRLLCHEEIHARQWARMGPTRFPVAYLRAEMVAAATGRPNRFEVEAGLADGGYSDPRA
;
A
#
# COMPACT_ATOMS: atom_id res chain seq x y z
N MET A 1 1.10 11.74 19.78
CA MET A 1 0.26 10.66 19.24
C MET A 1 0.78 9.39 19.86
N GLY A 2 0.10 8.92 20.91
CA GLY A 2 0.53 7.77 21.70
C GLY A 2 0.10 6.46 21.03
N ASP A 3 0.71 5.34 21.42
CA ASP A 3 0.34 3.98 20.97
C ASP A 3 -1.17 3.69 21.16
N ASP A 4 -1.80 4.36 22.12
CA ASP A 4 -3.25 4.25 22.37
C ASP A 4 -4.10 4.96 21.31
N ASP A 5 -3.61 6.02 20.68
CA ASP A 5 -4.31 6.70 19.58
C ASP A 5 -4.33 5.82 18.33
N VAL A 6 -3.26 5.06 18.11
CA VAL A 6 -3.16 4.07 17.02
C VAL A 6 -4.12 2.91 17.27
N ARG A 7 -4.18 2.38 18.50
CA ARG A 7 -5.14 1.32 18.89
C ARG A 7 -6.60 1.81 18.77
N ARG A 8 -6.87 3.07 19.10
CA ARG A 8 -8.22 3.67 19.02
C ARG A 8 -8.64 3.94 17.58
N ALA A 9 -7.71 4.36 16.72
CA ALA A 9 -7.95 4.50 15.28
C ALA A 9 -8.25 3.15 14.60
N VAL A 10 -7.63 2.07 15.08
CA VAL A 10 -7.91 0.69 14.62
C VAL A 10 -9.31 0.22 15.05
N ARG A 11 -9.77 0.53 16.27
CA ARG A 11 -11.11 0.13 16.74
C ARG A 11 -12.29 0.95 16.18
N ALA A 12 -12.06 2.20 15.77
CA ALA A 12 -13.14 3.10 15.32
C ALA A 12 -13.54 2.88 13.84
N THR A 13 -12.86 1.99 13.10
CA THR A 13 -13.10 1.78 11.68
C THR A 13 -14.00 0.56 11.47
N ARG A 14 -15.31 0.78 11.22
CA ARG A 14 -16.14 0.19 10.15
C ARG A 14 -17.61 -0.05 10.55
N VAL A 15 -18.43 1.01 10.47
CA VAL A 15 -19.89 0.88 10.28
C VAL A 15 -20.14 0.82 8.78
N VAL A 16 -20.02 -0.36 8.16
CA VAL A 16 -20.81 -0.83 7.01
C VAL A 16 -20.36 -2.24 6.62
N ASN A 17 -21.27 -3.20 6.84
CA ASN A 17 -21.36 -4.58 6.38
C ASN A 17 -20.19 -5.53 6.70
N ALA A 18 -20.45 -6.38 7.71
CA ALA A 18 -19.68 -7.52 8.22
C ALA A 18 -18.21 -7.21 8.54
N GLY A 19 -17.91 -7.03 9.83
CA GLY A 19 -16.54 -6.94 10.32
C GLY A 19 -15.73 -8.21 10.00
N PRO A 20 -14.39 -8.13 10.05
CA PRO A 20 -13.54 -9.32 9.95
C PRO A 20 -14.01 -10.36 10.98
N ASP A 21 -14.07 -11.62 10.58
CA ASP A 21 -14.26 -12.69 11.56
C ASP A 21 -13.00 -12.83 12.43
N ALA A 22 -13.07 -13.66 13.47
CA ALA A 22 -11.95 -13.82 14.40
C ALA A 22 -10.67 -14.35 13.72
N ASP A 23 -10.78 -15.05 12.59
CA ASP A 23 -9.63 -15.54 11.82
C ASP A 23 -8.99 -14.42 10.99
N ASP A 24 -9.82 -13.55 10.40
CA ASP A 24 -9.36 -12.33 9.74
C ASP A 24 -8.61 -11.40 10.70
N GLU A 25 -9.15 -11.18 11.90
CA GLU A 25 -8.51 -10.36 12.93
C GLU A 25 -7.14 -10.93 13.34
N ARG A 26 -7.07 -12.26 13.59
CA ARG A 26 -5.81 -12.94 13.91
C ARG A 26 -4.79 -12.82 12.79
N ARG A 27 -5.22 -13.02 11.54
CA ARG A 27 -4.35 -12.92 10.37
C ARG A 27 -3.80 -11.50 10.18
N ILE A 28 -4.65 -10.50 10.34
CA ILE A 28 -4.25 -9.08 10.26
C ILE A 28 -3.26 -8.76 11.38
N ALA A 29 -3.54 -9.14 12.63
CA ALA A 29 -2.65 -8.89 13.76
C ALA A 29 -1.27 -9.55 13.57
N ALA A 30 -1.24 -10.80 13.10
CA ALA A 30 0.02 -11.50 12.83
C ALA A 30 0.85 -10.82 11.72
N ARG A 31 0.17 -10.37 10.64
CA ARG A 31 0.82 -9.61 9.55
C ARG A 31 1.38 -8.29 10.07
N GLN A 32 0.60 -7.54 10.83
CA GLN A 32 1.01 -6.25 11.41
C GLN A 32 2.20 -6.42 12.36
N GLU A 33 2.21 -7.47 13.19
CA GLU A 33 3.30 -7.76 14.12
C GLU A 33 4.60 -8.09 13.36
N ALA A 34 4.52 -8.95 12.34
CA ALA A 34 5.67 -9.26 11.48
C ALA A 34 6.19 -8.03 10.73
N ASN A 35 5.30 -7.08 10.41
CA ASN A 35 5.62 -5.85 9.71
C ASN A 35 5.85 -4.63 10.62
N ARG A 36 5.90 -4.79 11.95
CA ARG A 36 5.96 -3.65 12.90
C ARG A 36 7.14 -2.70 12.66
N TRP A 37 8.22 -3.21 12.07
CA TRP A 37 9.40 -2.44 11.67
C TRP A 37 9.08 -1.34 10.65
N SER A 38 8.03 -1.52 9.84
CA SER A 38 7.63 -0.57 8.80
C SER A 38 7.06 0.72 9.37
N TYR A 39 6.27 0.66 10.46
CA TYR A 39 5.65 1.84 11.07
C TYR A 39 6.69 2.83 11.61
N GLY A 40 7.72 2.35 12.31
CA GLY A 40 8.77 3.21 12.85
C GLY A 40 9.59 3.91 11.75
N ARG A 41 9.92 3.18 10.68
CA ARG A 41 10.64 3.73 9.52
C ARG A 41 9.75 4.72 8.75
N PHE A 42 8.49 4.38 8.55
CA PHE A 42 7.55 5.23 7.82
C PHE A 42 7.19 6.50 8.60
N ARG A 43 7.02 6.42 9.92
CA ARG A 43 6.78 7.59 10.78
C ARG A 43 7.87 8.65 10.62
N ARG A 44 9.14 8.24 10.62
CA ARG A 44 10.27 9.16 10.40
C ARG A 44 10.22 9.82 9.02
N LEU A 45 9.85 9.07 7.98
CA LEU A 45 9.66 9.63 6.63
C LEU A 45 8.46 10.59 6.59
N ALA A 46 7.38 10.26 7.29
CA ALA A 46 6.16 11.04 7.31
C ALA A 46 6.33 12.40 8.02
N GLU A 47 6.96 12.39 9.20
CA GLU A 47 7.25 13.58 10.00
C GLU A 47 8.14 14.57 9.23
N ALA A 48 9.09 14.07 8.44
CA ALA A 48 10.01 14.91 7.68
C ALA A 48 9.47 15.42 6.33
N ASN A 49 8.38 14.85 5.78
CA ASN A 49 8.00 15.07 4.38
C ASN A 49 6.50 15.31 4.14
N GLY A 50 5.78 15.78 5.15
CA GLY A 50 4.38 16.23 5.00
C GLY A 50 3.41 15.12 4.59
N VAL A 51 3.71 13.86 4.90
CA VAL A 51 2.85 12.72 4.56
C VAL A 51 1.55 12.77 5.37
N ARG A 52 0.46 12.28 4.77
CA ARG A 52 -0.82 12.03 5.44
C ARG A 52 -1.15 10.56 5.33
N MET A 53 -1.86 10.03 6.32
CA MET A 53 -2.16 8.61 6.44
C MET A 53 -3.61 8.39 6.86
N ALA A 54 -4.14 7.22 6.51
CA ALA A 54 -5.40 6.68 6.97
C ALA A 54 -5.28 5.16 7.15
N THR A 55 -6.18 4.58 7.93
CA THR A 55 -6.33 3.12 8.04
C THR A 55 -7.14 2.58 6.86
N THR A 56 -6.83 1.37 6.43
CA THR A 56 -7.56 0.66 5.37
C THR A 56 -8.45 -0.43 5.94
N PRO A 57 -9.48 -0.89 5.20
CA PRO A 57 -10.36 -1.98 5.62
C PRO A 57 -9.65 -3.32 5.94
N ASN A 58 -8.48 -3.57 5.36
CA ASN A 58 -7.66 -4.77 5.61
C ASN A 58 -6.55 -4.54 6.66
N GLY A 59 -6.65 -3.45 7.44
CA GLY A 59 -5.77 -3.16 8.57
C GLY A 59 -4.40 -2.59 8.21
N MET A 60 -4.14 -2.26 6.95
CA MET A 60 -2.92 -1.55 6.55
C MET A 60 -3.04 -0.04 6.80
N LEU A 61 -1.93 0.67 6.67
CA LEU A 61 -1.94 2.12 6.51
C LEU A 61 -1.87 2.46 5.01
N ILE A 62 -2.75 3.35 4.55
CA ILE A 62 -2.61 4.02 3.25
C ILE A 62 -2.08 5.43 3.48
N ALA A 63 -1.13 5.85 2.64
CA ALA A 63 -0.46 7.13 2.76
C ALA A 63 -0.40 7.89 1.44
N ALA A 64 -0.35 9.22 1.51
CA ALA A 64 -0.07 10.10 0.38
C ALA A 64 0.95 11.18 0.80
N GLY A 65 1.62 11.80 -0.16
CA GLY A 65 2.67 12.79 0.13
C GLY A 65 4.09 12.22 0.03
N GLY A 66 5.06 12.85 0.67
CA GLY A 66 6.45 12.38 0.68
C GLY A 66 7.27 12.76 -0.56
N ASN A 67 8.58 12.48 -0.48
CA ASN A 67 9.57 12.79 -1.52
C ASN A 67 9.91 11.55 -2.39
N ALA A 68 10.83 11.68 -3.34
CA ALA A 68 11.25 10.60 -4.23
C ALA A 68 11.86 9.39 -3.48
N ALA A 69 12.53 9.61 -2.34
CA ALA A 69 13.13 8.55 -1.54
C ALA A 69 12.08 7.66 -0.85
N ALA A 70 10.93 8.24 -0.47
CA ALA A 70 9.79 7.47 0.04
C ALA A 70 9.11 6.61 -1.05
N ARG A 71 9.41 6.86 -2.33
CA ARG A 71 8.80 6.23 -3.51
C ARG A 71 9.74 5.33 -4.32
N LEU A 72 10.94 5.05 -3.81
CA LEU A 72 11.85 4.07 -4.42
C LEU A 72 11.14 2.71 -4.51
N GLY A 73 10.93 2.23 -5.73
CA GLY A 73 10.18 0.98 -6.03
C GLY A 73 8.72 1.16 -6.47
N SER A 74 8.23 2.39 -6.74
CA SER A 74 6.86 2.60 -7.22
C SER A 74 6.67 2.18 -8.67
N HIS A 75 5.78 1.21 -8.90
CA HIS A 75 5.15 0.96 -10.20
C HIS A 75 3.64 1.23 -10.09
N ARG A 76 3.10 1.88 -11.14
CA ARG A 76 1.70 2.25 -11.42
C ARG A 76 0.81 2.71 -10.25
N GLY A 77 0.53 1.92 -9.21
CA GLY A 77 -0.35 2.25 -8.06
C GLY A 77 0.31 2.91 -6.85
N GLY A 78 1.58 2.61 -6.55
CA GLY A 78 2.25 3.07 -5.33
C GLY A 78 3.40 2.18 -4.90
N THR A 79 3.77 2.22 -3.62
CA THR A 79 4.75 1.30 -3.04
C THR A 79 4.31 0.84 -1.66
N THR A 80 4.26 -0.48 -1.45
CA THR A 80 4.04 -1.07 -0.14
C THR A 80 5.36 -1.36 0.57
N TRP A 81 5.50 -0.82 1.79
CA TRP A 81 6.61 -1.06 2.72
C TRP A 81 6.07 -1.73 3.97
N GLY A 82 6.25 -3.05 4.08
CA GLY A 82 5.65 -3.79 5.20
C GLY A 82 4.13 -3.65 5.19
N ASP A 83 3.56 -2.98 6.19
CA ASP A 83 2.10 -2.75 6.31
C ASP A 83 1.65 -1.35 5.88
N VAL A 84 2.52 -0.59 5.21
CA VAL A 84 2.22 0.77 4.76
C VAL A 84 2.23 0.85 3.23
N PHE A 85 1.08 1.16 2.65
CA PHE A 85 0.92 1.44 1.23
C PHE A 85 1.00 2.94 0.95
N LEU A 86 2.03 3.39 0.23
CA LEU A 86 2.18 4.77 -0.21
C LEU A 86 1.65 4.95 -1.63
N LEU A 87 0.59 5.75 -1.80
CA LEU A 87 0.06 6.13 -3.09
C LEU A 87 1.10 6.90 -3.91
N ASN A 88 1.11 6.65 -5.22
CA ASN A 88 1.89 7.42 -6.18
C ASN A 88 1.25 8.80 -6.50
N ALA A 89 0.77 9.51 -5.48
CA ALA A 89 0.18 10.85 -5.59
C ALA A 89 0.38 11.67 -4.29
N GLY A 90 0.32 13.00 -4.42
CA GLY A 90 0.45 13.94 -3.30
C GLY A 90 1.84 14.52 -3.11
N ARG A 91 2.77 14.31 -4.06
CA ARG A 91 4.08 14.98 -4.03
C ARG A 91 3.94 16.46 -4.33
N ARG A 92 3.10 16.80 -5.31
CA ARG A 92 2.87 18.18 -5.77
C ARG A 92 1.45 18.67 -5.51
N ALA A 93 0.64 17.86 -4.84
CA ALA A 93 -0.74 18.15 -4.46
C ALA A 93 -0.93 17.90 -2.96
N ASP A 94 -1.94 18.52 -2.34
CA ASP A 94 -2.26 18.32 -0.92
C ASP A 94 -2.49 16.82 -0.62
N PRO A 95 -1.63 16.18 0.19
CA PRO A 95 -1.76 14.76 0.53
C PRO A 95 -3.09 14.41 1.19
N ALA A 96 -3.68 15.32 1.98
CA ALA A 96 -4.98 15.09 2.60
C ALA A 96 -6.10 15.09 1.56
N ALA A 97 -6.06 16.00 0.59
CA ALA A 97 -6.98 16.01 -0.54
C ALA A 97 -6.86 14.74 -1.39
N VAL A 98 -5.63 14.24 -1.63
CA VAL A 98 -5.39 12.98 -2.35
C VAL A 98 -6.08 11.80 -1.66
N LEU A 99 -5.84 11.63 -0.36
CA LEU A 99 -6.45 10.54 0.41
C LEU A 99 -7.97 10.65 0.42
N ARG A 100 -8.53 11.85 0.63
CA ARG A 100 -9.98 12.05 0.61
C ARG A 100 -10.58 11.70 -0.74
N LEU A 101 -9.92 12.06 -1.84
CA LEU A 101 -10.38 11.76 -3.18
C LEU A 101 -10.37 10.24 -3.44
N ALA A 102 -9.29 9.55 -3.07
CA ALA A 102 -9.19 8.11 -3.24
C ALA A 102 -10.25 7.36 -2.41
N ILE A 103 -10.34 7.69 -1.11
CA ILE A 103 -11.25 7.01 -0.17
C ILE A 103 -12.72 7.27 -0.54
N ARG A 104 -13.10 8.52 -0.84
CA ARG A 104 -14.50 8.83 -1.20
C ARG A 104 -14.86 8.39 -2.61
N GLY A 105 -13.91 8.46 -3.54
CA GLY A 105 -14.10 8.03 -4.92
C GLY A 105 -14.07 6.51 -5.09
N GLY A 106 -13.52 5.77 -4.12
CA GLY A 106 -13.39 4.32 -4.21
C GLY A 106 -12.47 3.87 -5.34
N VAL A 107 -11.56 4.73 -5.80
CA VAL A 107 -10.66 4.46 -6.93
C VAL A 107 -9.24 4.94 -6.64
N ALA A 108 -8.27 4.32 -7.31
CA ALA A 108 -6.89 4.79 -7.32
C ALA A 108 -6.81 6.23 -7.85
N VAL A 109 -5.92 7.03 -7.28
CA VAL A 109 -5.71 8.44 -7.66
C VAL A 109 -4.28 8.62 -8.14
N TYR A 110 -4.13 9.31 -9.26
CA TYR A 110 -2.84 9.55 -9.90
C TYR A 110 -2.54 11.04 -9.99
N GLU A 111 -1.27 11.39 -9.83
CA GLU A 111 -0.79 12.76 -9.95
C GLU A 111 -0.34 13.06 -11.40
N TYR A 112 -0.87 14.16 -11.97
CA TYR A 112 -0.51 14.70 -13.27
C TYR A 112 -0.06 16.16 -13.09
N GLY A 113 1.25 16.37 -12.94
CA GLY A 113 1.78 17.69 -12.57
C GLY A 113 1.37 18.07 -11.15
N THR A 114 0.73 19.22 -10.95
CA THR A 114 0.16 19.65 -9.66
C THR A 114 -1.29 19.21 -9.44
N ARG A 115 -1.88 18.54 -10.43
CA ARG A 115 -3.28 18.08 -10.38
C ARG A 115 -3.32 16.62 -9.99
N VAL A 116 -4.38 16.23 -9.29
CA VAL A 116 -4.71 14.82 -9.06
C VAL A 116 -5.97 14.46 -9.82
N ARG A 117 -6.00 13.24 -10.36
CA ARG A 117 -7.16 12.72 -11.09
C ARG A 117 -7.50 11.32 -10.59
N PRO A 118 -8.79 11.02 -10.40
CA PRO A 118 -9.23 9.65 -10.20
C PRO A 118 -8.92 8.83 -11.45
N GLY A 119 -8.44 7.61 -11.25
CA GLY A 119 -8.33 6.61 -12.30
C GLY A 119 -9.57 5.74 -12.40
N VAL A 120 -9.41 4.59 -13.04
CA VAL A 120 -10.47 3.59 -13.23
C VAL A 120 -10.29 2.35 -12.36
N LEU A 121 -9.12 2.19 -11.72
CA LEU A 121 -8.83 1.04 -10.86
C LEU A 121 -9.58 1.19 -9.53
N PRO A 122 -10.47 0.24 -9.17
CA PRO A 122 -11.14 0.26 -7.88
C PRO A 122 -10.14 0.19 -6.72
N LEU A 123 -10.33 1.03 -5.71
CA LEU A 123 -9.42 1.14 -4.57
C LEU A 123 -9.44 -0.14 -3.71
N ASP A 124 -10.57 -0.82 -3.60
CA ASP A 124 -10.69 -2.10 -2.91
C ASP A 124 -9.80 -3.18 -3.54
N ARG A 125 -9.83 -3.30 -4.88
CA ARG A 125 -8.95 -4.22 -5.62
C ARG A 125 -7.48 -3.88 -5.41
N LEU A 126 -7.14 -2.59 -5.54
CA LEU A 126 -5.78 -2.13 -5.27
C LEU A 126 -5.36 -2.47 -3.84
N LEU A 127 -6.20 -2.25 -2.84
CA LEU A 127 -5.88 -2.59 -1.45
C LEU A 127 -5.72 -4.09 -1.22
N CYS A 128 -6.48 -4.94 -1.92
CA CYS A 128 -6.28 -6.40 -1.89
C CYS A 128 -4.92 -6.80 -2.49
N HIS A 129 -4.53 -6.19 -3.61
CA HIS A 129 -3.22 -6.38 -4.22
C HIS A 129 -2.09 -5.98 -3.25
N GLU A 130 -2.19 -4.80 -2.64
CA GLU A 130 -1.20 -4.30 -1.69
C GLU A 130 -1.15 -5.13 -0.39
N GLU A 131 -2.25 -5.76 0.01
CA GLU A 131 -2.26 -6.70 1.13
C GLU A 131 -1.37 -7.91 0.87
N ILE A 132 -1.36 -8.41 -0.36
CA ILE A 132 -0.54 -9.56 -0.73
C ILE A 132 0.94 -9.17 -0.66
N HIS A 133 1.31 -7.96 -1.07
CA HIS A 133 2.65 -7.43 -0.83
C HIS A 133 2.96 -7.31 0.66
N ALA A 134 2.03 -6.84 1.49
CA ALA A 134 2.23 -6.80 2.93
C ALA A 134 2.44 -8.19 3.54
N ARG A 135 1.74 -9.22 3.04
CA ARG A 135 1.96 -10.62 3.42
C ARG A 135 3.32 -11.12 2.94
N GLN A 136 3.76 -10.76 1.72
CA GLN A 136 5.08 -11.10 1.21
C GLN A 136 6.20 -10.50 2.09
N TRP A 137 6.07 -9.23 2.49
CA TRP A 137 6.94 -8.59 3.47
C TRP A 137 6.92 -9.30 4.82
N ALA A 138 5.74 -9.68 5.34
CA ALA A 138 5.64 -10.39 6.61
C ALA A 138 6.36 -11.75 6.57
N ARG A 139 6.27 -12.47 5.45
CA ARG A 139 6.93 -13.78 5.26
C ARG A 139 8.45 -13.67 5.08
N MET A 140 8.93 -12.65 4.38
CA MET A 140 10.33 -12.56 3.96
C MET A 140 11.15 -11.52 4.75
N GLY A 141 10.49 -10.60 5.43
CA GLY A 141 11.09 -9.55 6.24
C GLY A 141 11.72 -8.41 5.42
N PRO A 142 12.23 -7.37 6.12
CA PRO A 142 12.68 -6.11 5.52
C PRO A 142 13.90 -6.22 4.60
N THR A 143 14.64 -7.33 4.69
CA THR A 143 15.90 -7.52 3.96
C THR A 143 15.77 -8.49 2.79
N ARG A 144 15.12 -9.65 3.01
CA ARG A 144 15.05 -10.68 1.96
C ARG A 144 14.02 -10.34 0.89
N PHE A 145 12.92 -9.66 1.26
CA PHE A 145 11.89 -9.31 0.28
C PHE A 145 12.41 -8.37 -0.81
N PRO A 146 13.07 -7.23 -0.52
CA PRO A 146 13.58 -6.34 -1.56
C PRO A 146 14.57 -7.00 -2.50
N VAL A 147 15.48 -7.83 -1.96
CA VAL A 147 16.46 -8.56 -2.75
C VAL A 147 15.77 -9.56 -3.68
N ALA A 148 14.81 -10.32 -3.15
CA ALA A 148 14.07 -11.28 -3.94
C ALA A 148 13.20 -10.61 -5.01
N TYR A 149 12.56 -9.48 -4.67
CA TYR A 149 11.75 -8.69 -5.57
C TYR A 149 12.60 -8.14 -6.72
N LEU A 150 13.74 -7.52 -6.43
CA LEU A 150 14.67 -7.02 -7.45
C LEU A 150 15.16 -8.15 -8.37
N ARG A 151 15.46 -9.32 -7.82
CA ARG A 151 15.82 -10.48 -8.63
C ARG A 151 14.68 -10.91 -9.56
N ALA A 152 13.44 -10.89 -9.07
CA ALA A 152 12.28 -11.21 -9.88
C ALA A 152 12.02 -10.16 -10.98
N GLU A 153 12.23 -8.87 -10.71
CA GLU A 153 12.21 -7.80 -11.71
C GLU A 153 13.27 -8.00 -12.80
N MET A 154 14.51 -8.34 -12.44
CA MET A 154 15.56 -8.62 -13.43
C MET A 154 15.20 -9.82 -14.33
N VAL A 155 14.62 -10.88 -13.76
CA VAL A 155 14.14 -12.03 -14.52
C VAL A 155 12.97 -11.64 -15.42
N ALA A 156 12.04 -10.82 -14.93
CA ALA A 156 10.90 -10.32 -15.70
C ALA A 156 11.38 -9.52 -16.92
N ALA A 157 12.34 -8.61 -16.72
CA ALA A 157 12.94 -7.83 -17.79
C ALA A 157 13.65 -8.71 -18.83
N ALA A 158 14.41 -9.74 -18.40
CA ALA A 158 15.15 -10.61 -19.30
C ALA A 158 14.26 -11.59 -20.09
N THR A 159 13.11 -11.98 -19.52
CA THR A 159 12.23 -13.01 -20.11
C THR A 159 10.93 -12.46 -20.72
N GLY A 160 10.62 -11.18 -20.48
CA GLY A 160 9.34 -10.57 -20.83
C GLY A 160 8.14 -11.09 -20.02
N ARG A 161 8.37 -11.96 -19.02
CA ARG A 161 7.31 -12.51 -18.16
C ARG A 161 7.03 -11.57 -16.99
N PRO A 162 5.79 -11.48 -16.48
CA PRO A 162 5.52 -10.66 -15.30
C PRO A 162 6.29 -11.12 -14.06
N ASN A 163 6.65 -10.17 -13.19
CA ASN A 163 7.28 -10.45 -11.90
C ASN A 163 6.38 -11.40 -11.09
N ARG A 164 6.94 -12.52 -10.60
CA ARG A 164 6.19 -13.54 -9.85
C ARG A 164 5.46 -12.99 -8.61
N PHE A 165 5.99 -11.95 -7.98
CA PHE A 165 5.36 -11.34 -6.79
C PHE A 165 4.14 -10.50 -7.18
N GLU A 166 4.20 -9.83 -8.33
CA GLU A 166 3.09 -9.10 -8.94
C GLU A 166 2.01 -10.08 -9.47
N VAL A 167 2.41 -11.25 -9.97
CA VAL A 167 1.48 -12.33 -10.31
C VAL A 167 0.76 -12.87 -9.08
N GLU A 168 1.49 -13.13 -7.99
CA GLU A 168 0.89 -13.56 -6.72
C GLU A 168 -0.08 -12.50 -6.18
N ALA A 169 0.27 -11.21 -6.32
CA ALA A 169 -0.56 -10.08 -5.88
C ALA A 169 -1.77 -9.80 -6.78
N GLY A 170 -1.86 -10.45 -7.95
CA GLY A 170 -2.92 -10.19 -8.92
C GLY A 170 -2.62 -8.97 -9.78
N LEU A 171 -2.15 -9.21 -11.01
CA LEU A 171 -1.73 -8.15 -11.94
C LEU A 171 -2.84 -7.12 -12.22
N ALA A 172 -4.06 -7.59 -12.50
CA ALA A 172 -5.19 -6.72 -12.82
C ALA A 172 -5.61 -5.85 -11.64
N ASP A 173 -5.52 -6.39 -10.42
CA ASP A 173 -5.85 -5.67 -9.18
C ASP A 173 -4.83 -4.57 -8.85
N GLY A 174 -3.58 -4.72 -9.32
CA GLY A 174 -2.55 -3.68 -9.30
C GLY A 174 -2.59 -2.71 -10.51
N GLY A 175 -3.50 -2.93 -11.47
CA GLY A 175 -3.63 -2.10 -12.68
C GLY A 175 -2.66 -2.48 -13.81
N TYR A 176 -2.10 -3.68 -13.79
CA TYR A 176 -1.33 -4.24 -14.92
C TYR A 176 -2.22 -5.03 -15.86
N SER A 177 -1.92 -4.98 -17.15
CA SER A 177 -2.49 -5.90 -18.14
C SER A 177 -1.96 -7.30 -17.86
N ASP A 178 -2.85 -8.28 -17.68
CA ASP A 178 -2.45 -9.68 -17.67
C ASP A 178 -2.12 -10.09 -19.12
N PRO A 179 -0.87 -10.47 -19.43
CA PRO A 179 -0.50 -10.89 -20.79
C PRO A 179 -1.18 -12.19 -21.24
N ARG A 180 -2.01 -12.83 -20.40
CA ARG A 180 -2.83 -14.00 -20.75
C ARG A 180 -4.32 -13.69 -20.96
N ALA A 181 -4.74 -12.43 -20.83
CA ALA A 181 -6.11 -11.99 -21.04
C ALA A 181 -6.40 -11.66 -22.51
#